data_AF-A0A6J0SKI7-F1
#
_entry.id   AF-A0A6J0SKI7-F1
#
_cell.length_a   1.000
_cell.length_b   1.000
_cell.length_c   1.000
_cell.angle_alpha   90.00
_cell.angle_beta   90.00
_cell.angle_gamma   90.00
#
_symmetry.space_group_name_H-M   'P 1'
#
loop_
_entity.id
_entity.type
_entity.pdbx_description
1 polymer ?
#
loop_
_entity_poly.entity_id
_entity_poly.type
_entity_poly.pdbx_seq_one_letter_code
_entity_poly.pdbx_strand_id
1 'polypeptide(L)'
;MTPQAPQDSFISRVRHLRKQEEEIVKQEKEVEKQWEDLIQQIGAEKGKMVEEFSKVHQLVEEQSSLWASRVEEALEEIKLKRSEHMAELSKEHTIIKETIWELNWKCEQLPFDVLQDIGSTLERCMKEMSVNRVAFPPGLRGDVWELQNFNAFLPGVVKQFEEALVSGYQQMKGFLFWNTLICTGAYGRKNADFGPDTDHPKRMKMRNAPQDSPEDSEENLTESVPCAWHMEEFTAGGH
;
A
#
# COMPACT_ATOMS: atom_id res chain seq x y z
N MET A 1 21.07 7.38 91.78
CA MET A 1 21.20 8.10 90.49
C MET A 1 22.01 7.22 89.55
N THR A 2 21.43 6.84 88.41
CA THR A 2 22.04 5.98 87.39
C THR A 2 21.51 6.41 86.00
N PRO A 3 22.25 6.19 84.90
CA PRO A 3 22.13 7.05 83.72
C PRO A 3 21.07 6.59 82.70
N GLN A 4 19.93 7.28 82.64
CA GLN A 4 18.88 7.00 81.64
C GLN A 4 19.17 7.59 80.25
N ALA A 5 19.88 8.73 80.18
CA ALA A 5 20.09 9.50 78.95
C ALA A 5 20.60 8.70 77.71
N PRO A 6 21.51 7.71 77.82
CA PRO A 6 21.93 6.92 76.67
C PRO A 6 20.78 6.08 76.09
N GLN A 7 19.95 5.50 76.96
CA GLN A 7 18.92 4.53 76.61
C GLN A 7 17.74 5.20 75.87
N ASP A 8 17.34 6.40 76.30
CA ASP A 8 16.29 7.19 75.64
C ASP A 8 16.70 7.59 74.21
N SER A 9 17.98 7.95 74.01
CA SER A 9 18.51 8.27 72.68
C SER A 9 18.41 7.08 71.71
N PHE A 10 18.77 5.88 72.16
CA PHE A 10 18.65 4.64 71.38
C PHE A 10 17.20 4.32 71.03
N ILE A 11 16.29 4.42 71.99
CA ILE A 11 14.85 4.21 71.79
C ILE A 11 14.28 5.21 70.77
N SER A 12 14.71 6.48 70.81
CA SER A 12 14.30 7.48 69.82
C SER A 12 14.78 7.15 68.40
N ARG A 13 16.01 6.62 68.27
CA ARG A 13 16.58 6.24 66.96
C ARG A 13 15.88 5.02 66.37
N VAL A 14 15.56 4.00 67.18
CA VAL A 14 14.74 2.86 66.75
C VAL A 14 13.35 3.30 66.28
N ARG A 15 12.72 4.25 67.00
CA ARG A 15 11.42 4.83 66.60
C ARG A 15 11.49 5.60 65.27
N HIS A 16 12.60 6.29 65.00
CA HIS A 16 12.84 6.95 63.70
C HIS A 16 13.01 5.92 62.57
N LEU A 17 13.80 4.87 62.79
CA LEU A 17 14.04 3.84 61.78
C LEU A 17 12.74 3.11 61.39
N ARG A 18 11.88 2.77 62.36
CA ARG A 18 10.56 2.18 62.07
C ARG A 18 9.66 3.09 61.22
N LYS A 19 9.69 4.41 61.41
CA LYS A 19 8.95 5.34 60.55
C LYS A 19 9.51 5.41 59.13
N GLN A 20 10.82 5.20 58.94
CA GLN A 20 11.41 5.11 57.61
C GLN A 20 11.08 3.76 56.94
N GLU A 21 11.08 2.67 57.70
CA GLU A 21 10.61 1.34 57.28
C GLU A 21 9.13 1.39 56.81
N GLU A 22 8.24 1.99 57.61
CA GLU A 22 6.82 2.20 57.28
C GLU A 22 6.63 3.01 55.97
N GLU A 23 7.40 4.09 55.78
CA GLU A 23 7.31 4.93 54.58
C GLU A 23 7.95 4.27 53.34
N ILE A 24 9.04 3.51 53.50
CA ILE A 24 9.65 2.72 52.42
C ILE A 24 8.68 1.63 51.93
N VAL A 25 8.07 0.86 52.84
CA VAL A 25 7.08 -0.19 52.49
C VAL A 25 5.82 0.41 51.84
N LYS A 26 5.51 1.67 52.11
CA LYS A 26 4.44 2.41 51.43
C LYS A 26 4.86 2.85 50.02
N GLN A 27 6.10 3.33 49.84
CA GLN A 27 6.64 3.72 48.54
C GLN A 27 6.85 2.52 47.62
N GLU A 28 7.32 1.39 48.16
CA GLU A 28 7.47 0.10 47.46
C GLU A 28 6.14 -0.33 46.82
N LYS A 29 5.03 -0.28 47.56
CA LYS A 29 3.69 -0.65 47.05
C LYS A 29 3.15 0.30 45.99
N GLU A 30 3.42 1.61 46.13
CA GLU A 30 3.01 2.61 45.14
C GLU A 30 3.81 2.45 43.84
N VAL A 31 5.11 2.18 43.93
CA VAL A 31 5.98 1.91 42.77
C VAL A 31 5.61 0.58 42.09
N GLU A 32 5.36 -0.49 42.86
CA GLU A 32 4.94 -1.78 42.30
C GLU A 32 3.62 -1.64 41.52
N LYS A 33 2.62 -0.95 42.10
CA LYS A 33 1.37 -0.66 41.39
C LYS A 33 1.60 0.13 40.09
N GLN A 34 2.53 1.08 40.07
CA GLN A 34 2.86 1.84 38.86
C GLN A 34 3.50 0.93 37.78
N TRP A 35 4.25 -0.10 38.15
CA TRP A 35 4.72 -1.13 37.22
C TRP A 35 3.58 -2.04 36.73
N GLU A 36 2.68 -2.48 37.62
CA GLU A 36 1.49 -3.27 37.25
C GLU A 36 0.59 -2.50 36.25
N ASP A 37 0.30 -1.23 36.54
CA ASP A 37 -0.50 -0.33 35.67
C ASP A 37 0.15 -0.19 34.27
N LEU A 38 1.48 -0.05 34.18
CA LEU A 38 2.21 0.02 32.91
C LEU A 38 2.19 -1.31 32.13
N ILE A 39 2.34 -2.45 32.82
CA ILE A 39 2.25 -3.79 32.21
C ILE A 39 0.84 -4.01 31.66
N GLN A 40 -0.20 -3.61 32.40
CA GLN A 40 -1.58 -3.71 31.96
C GLN A 40 -1.86 -2.82 30.73
N GLN A 41 -1.33 -1.59 30.68
CA GLN A 41 -1.44 -0.71 29.50
C GLN A 41 -0.80 -1.33 28.25
N ILE A 42 0.43 -1.85 28.36
CA ILE A 42 1.11 -2.53 27.25
C ILE A 42 0.33 -3.78 26.80
N GLY A 43 -0.24 -4.53 27.73
CA GLY A 43 -1.13 -5.66 27.44
C GLY A 43 -2.39 -5.25 26.67
N ALA A 44 -3.02 -4.13 27.04
CA ALA A 44 -4.22 -3.61 26.39
C ALA A 44 -3.94 -3.09 24.96
N GLU A 45 -2.87 -2.31 24.74
CA GLU A 45 -2.50 -1.85 23.40
C GLU A 45 -2.08 -3.02 22.48
N LYS A 46 -1.37 -4.02 23.02
CA LYS A 46 -1.11 -5.27 22.28
C LYS A 46 -2.40 -5.96 21.87
N GLY A 47 -3.42 -5.99 22.75
CA GLY A 47 -4.73 -6.55 22.45
C GLY A 47 -5.39 -5.88 21.24
N LYS A 48 -5.51 -4.56 21.25
CA LYS A 48 -6.06 -3.77 20.13
C LYS A 48 -5.29 -4.00 18.83
N MET A 49 -3.96 -3.99 18.89
CA MET A 49 -3.08 -4.22 17.73
C MET A 49 -3.35 -5.60 17.09
N VAL A 50 -3.49 -6.65 17.92
CA VAL A 50 -3.82 -8.01 17.43
C VAL A 50 -5.22 -8.07 16.84
N GLU A 51 -6.20 -7.35 17.41
CA GLU A 51 -7.56 -7.26 16.86
C GLU A 51 -7.58 -6.65 15.46
N GLU A 52 -6.88 -5.52 15.24
CA GLU A 52 -6.80 -4.88 13.92
C GLU A 52 -6.07 -5.74 12.88
N PHE A 53 -4.96 -6.40 13.25
CA PHE A 53 -4.32 -7.36 12.34
C PHE A 53 -5.22 -8.56 12.02
N SER A 54 -6.05 -9.02 12.96
CA SER A 54 -7.03 -10.08 12.71
C SER A 54 -8.09 -9.66 11.68
N LYS A 55 -8.55 -8.41 11.72
CA LYS A 55 -9.48 -7.85 10.72
C LYS A 55 -8.83 -7.78 9.32
N VAL A 56 -7.56 -7.39 9.23
CA VAL A 56 -6.80 -7.41 7.98
C VAL A 56 -6.66 -8.83 7.43
N HIS A 57 -6.31 -9.81 8.27
CA HIS A 57 -6.21 -11.22 7.84
C HIS A 57 -7.54 -11.77 7.33
N GLN A 58 -8.64 -11.54 8.06
CA GLN A 58 -9.98 -11.97 7.64
C GLN A 58 -10.38 -11.35 6.30
N LEU A 59 -10.16 -10.04 6.11
CA LEU A 59 -10.47 -9.36 4.86
C LEU A 59 -9.71 -9.94 3.67
N VAL A 60 -8.43 -10.28 3.84
CA VAL A 60 -7.61 -10.91 2.79
C VAL A 60 -8.12 -12.32 2.46
N GLU A 61 -8.51 -13.11 3.47
CA GLU A 61 -9.07 -14.45 3.28
C GLU A 61 -10.45 -14.41 2.57
N GLU A 62 -11.35 -13.51 2.99
CA GLU A 62 -12.65 -13.30 2.36
C GLU A 62 -12.53 -12.88 0.88
N GLN A 63 -11.64 -11.93 0.57
CA GLN A 63 -11.39 -11.51 -0.81
C GLN A 63 -10.76 -12.63 -1.65
N SER A 64 -9.79 -13.37 -1.09
CA SER A 64 -9.16 -14.50 -1.80
C SER A 64 -10.17 -15.61 -2.11
N SER A 65 -11.07 -15.91 -1.18
CA SER A 65 -12.15 -16.91 -1.35
C SER A 65 -13.16 -16.47 -2.42
N LEU A 66 -13.58 -15.20 -2.39
CA LEU A 66 -14.49 -14.63 -3.39
C LEU A 66 -13.93 -14.72 -4.81
N TRP A 67 -12.64 -14.40 -5.00
CA TRP A 67 -12.01 -14.50 -6.32
C TRP A 67 -11.75 -15.95 -6.75
N ALA A 68 -11.50 -16.87 -5.83
CA ALA A 68 -11.42 -18.30 -6.15
C ALA A 68 -12.76 -18.83 -6.69
N SER A 69 -13.89 -18.50 -6.04
CA SER A 69 -15.24 -18.87 -6.50
C SER A 69 -15.51 -18.35 -7.91
N ARG A 70 -15.26 -17.05 -8.16
CA ARG A 70 -15.40 -16.42 -9.50
C ARG A 70 -14.58 -17.12 -10.59
N VAL A 71 -13.36 -17.57 -10.27
CA VAL A 71 -12.51 -18.32 -11.22
C VAL A 71 -13.11 -19.69 -11.53
N GLU A 72 -13.63 -20.41 -10.52
CA GLU A 72 -14.26 -21.72 -10.73
C GLU A 72 -15.57 -21.61 -11.51
N GLU A 73 -16.43 -20.64 -11.17
CA GLU A 73 -17.67 -20.31 -11.89
C GLU A 73 -17.41 -20.01 -13.37
N ALA A 74 -16.47 -19.11 -13.67
CA ALA A 74 -16.11 -18.78 -15.05
C ALA A 74 -15.51 -19.98 -15.81
N LEU A 75 -14.72 -20.84 -15.14
CA LEU A 75 -14.16 -22.05 -15.76
C LEU A 75 -15.25 -23.08 -16.09
N GLU A 76 -16.27 -23.26 -15.26
CA GLU A 76 -17.42 -24.12 -15.59
C GLU A 76 -18.30 -23.52 -16.70
N GLU A 77 -18.53 -22.22 -16.71
CA GLU A 77 -19.27 -21.57 -17.81
C GLU A 77 -18.51 -21.68 -19.16
N ILE A 78 -17.17 -21.56 -19.16
CA ILE A 78 -16.32 -21.86 -20.31
C ILE A 78 -16.45 -23.32 -20.74
N LYS A 79 -16.41 -24.29 -19.80
CA LYS A 79 -16.53 -25.72 -20.10
C LYS A 79 -17.89 -26.06 -20.72
N LEU A 80 -18.97 -25.46 -20.20
CA LEU A 80 -20.34 -25.62 -20.69
C LEU A 80 -20.51 -25.03 -22.09
N LYS A 81 -20.27 -23.73 -22.28
CA LYS A 81 -20.42 -23.08 -23.59
C LYS A 81 -19.56 -23.73 -24.67
N ARG A 82 -18.37 -24.23 -24.31
CA ARG A 82 -17.52 -25.03 -25.22
C ARG A 82 -18.19 -26.34 -25.62
N SER A 83 -18.86 -27.06 -24.71
CA SER A 83 -19.51 -28.33 -25.05
C SER A 83 -20.73 -28.11 -25.96
N GLU A 84 -21.51 -27.06 -25.70
CA GLU A 84 -22.64 -26.62 -26.54
C GLU A 84 -22.18 -26.23 -27.95
N HIS A 85 -21.17 -25.35 -28.04
CA HIS A 85 -20.59 -24.87 -29.31
C HIS A 85 -20.01 -26.01 -30.15
N MET A 86 -19.30 -26.96 -29.51
CA MET A 86 -18.78 -28.15 -30.19
C MET A 86 -19.88 -29.13 -30.62
N ALA A 87 -21.00 -29.22 -29.90
CA ALA A 87 -22.14 -30.04 -30.29
C ALA A 87 -22.87 -29.44 -31.52
N GLU A 88 -23.02 -28.11 -31.57
CA GLU A 88 -23.60 -27.41 -32.72
C GLU A 88 -22.73 -27.56 -33.97
N LEU A 89 -21.42 -27.34 -33.87
CA LEU A 89 -20.46 -27.57 -34.97
C LEU A 89 -20.45 -29.04 -35.43
N SER A 90 -20.60 -30.01 -34.51
CA SER A 90 -20.70 -31.43 -34.85
C SER A 90 -21.97 -31.74 -35.66
N LYS A 91 -23.09 -31.09 -35.33
CA LYS A 91 -24.35 -31.17 -36.08
C LYS A 91 -24.24 -30.56 -37.47
N GLU A 92 -23.67 -29.34 -37.59
CA GLU A 92 -23.38 -28.72 -38.90
C GLU A 92 -22.51 -29.62 -39.79
N HIS A 93 -21.41 -30.13 -39.23
CA HIS A 93 -20.52 -31.06 -39.93
C HIS A 93 -21.22 -32.34 -40.38
N THR A 94 -22.14 -32.89 -39.58
CA THR A 94 -22.93 -34.07 -39.94
C THR A 94 -23.86 -33.78 -41.12
N ILE A 95 -24.62 -32.69 -41.06
CA ILE A 95 -25.52 -32.25 -42.15
C ILE A 95 -24.74 -32.03 -43.46
N ILE A 96 -23.58 -31.37 -43.39
CA ILE A 96 -22.71 -31.15 -44.56
C ILE A 96 -22.22 -32.49 -45.13
N LYS A 97 -21.79 -33.43 -44.28
CA LYS A 97 -21.31 -34.75 -44.70
C LYS A 97 -22.41 -35.59 -45.36
N GLU A 98 -23.61 -35.58 -44.80
CA GLU A 98 -24.79 -36.25 -45.38
C GLU A 98 -25.18 -35.62 -46.73
N THR A 99 -25.18 -34.29 -46.81
CA THR A 99 -25.44 -33.54 -48.05
C THR A 99 -24.43 -33.89 -49.14
N ILE A 100 -23.12 -33.94 -48.82
CA ILE A 100 -22.07 -34.34 -49.77
C ILE A 100 -22.28 -35.78 -50.27
N TRP A 101 -22.64 -36.71 -49.37
CA TRP A 101 -22.90 -38.10 -49.74
C TRP A 101 -24.11 -38.24 -50.67
N GLU A 102 -25.24 -37.57 -50.35
CA GLU A 102 -26.42 -37.55 -51.22
C GLU A 102 -26.12 -36.98 -52.61
N LEU A 103 -25.33 -35.90 -52.68
CA LEU A 103 -24.97 -35.25 -53.93
C LEU A 103 -24.08 -36.14 -54.80
N ASN A 104 -23.06 -36.77 -54.23
CA ASN A 104 -22.20 -37.71 -54.95
C ASN A 104 -23.03 -38.89 -55.50
N TRP A 105 -23.91 -39.48 -54.68
CA TRP A 105 -24.82 -40.54 -55.11
C TRP A 105 -25.75 -40.11 -56.25
N LYS A 106 -26.31 -38.89 -56.19
CA LYS A 106 -27.16 -38.34 -57.27
C LYS A 106 -26.37 -38.08 -58.56
N CYS A 107 -25.11 -37.65 -58.45
CA CYS A 107 -24.21 -37.46 -59.59
C CYS A 107 -23.83 -38.78 -60.30
N GLU A 108 -23.78 -39.90 -59.58
CA GLU A 108 -23.52 -41.23 -60.18
C GLU A 108 -24.75 -41.81 -60.91
N GLN A 109 -25.96 -41.35 -60.56
CA GLN A 109 -27.23 -41.95 -61.03
C GLN A 109 -27.95 -41.16 -62.14
N LEU A 110 -27.59 -39.89 -62.37
CA LEU A 110 -28.32 -38.99 -63.28
C LEU A 110 -27.53 -38.66 -64.57
N PRO A 111 -28.20 -38.47 -65.72
CA PRO A 111 -27.57 -37.98 -66.94
C PRO A 111 -26.98 -36.57 -66.80
N PHE A 112 -25.88 -36.30 -67.50
CA PHE A 112 -25.13 -35.04 -67.46
C PHE A 112 -26.02 -33.79 -67.65
N ASP A 113 -26.91 -33.81 -68.64
CA ASP A 113 -27.78 -32.68 -68.99
C ASP A 113 -28.71 -32.27 -67.82
N VAL A 114 -29.11 -33.25 -66.98
CA VAL A 114 -29.95 -33.03 -65.79
C VAL A 114 -29.11 -32.51 -64.62
N LEU A 115 -27.88 -33.00 -64.48
CA LEU A 115 -26.95 -32.54 -63.45
C LEU A 115 -26.52 -31.07 -63.65
N GLN A 116 -26.41 -30.61 -64.89
CA GLN A 116 -26.05 -29.23 -65.19
C GLN A 116 -27.09 -28.22 -64.67
N ASP A 117 -28.39 -28.50 -64.86
CA ASP A 117 -29.48 -27.62 -64.42
C ASP A 117 -29.61 -27.61 -62.89
N ILE A 118 -29.58 -28.80 -62.27
CA ILE A 118 -29.58 -28.98 -60.80
C ILE A 118 -28.40 -28.26 -60.15
N GLY A 119 -27.20 -28.35 -60.74
CA GLY A 119 -25.97 -27.75 -60.19
C GLY A 119 -26.09 -26.24 -59.97
N SER A 120 -26.69 -25.52 -60.91
CA SER A 120 -26.89 -24.05 -60.79
C SER A 120 -27.84 -23.66 -59.64
N THR A 121 -28.87 -24.47 -59.40
CA THR A 121 -29.84 -24.27 -58.31
C THR A 121 -29.21 -24.63 -56.95
N LEU A 122 -28.39 -25.68 -56.93
CA LEU A 122 -27.66 -26.13 -55.75
C LEU A 122 -26.59 -25.11 -55.31
N GLU A 123 -25.81 -24.55 -56.24
CA GLU A 123 -24.76 -23.56 -55.93
C GLU A 123 -25.35 -22.36 -55.17
N ARG A 124 -26.49 -21.83 -55.64
CA ARG A 124 -27.21 -20.75 -54.97
C ARG A 124 -27.62 -21.13 -53.54
N CYS A 125 -28.17 -22.33 -53.36
CA CYS A 125 -28.60 -22.84 -52.05
C CYS A 125 -27.42 -23.04 -51.07
N MET A 126 -26.30 -23.59 -51.56
CA MET A 126 -25.07 -23.75 -50.76
C MET A 126 -24.46 -22.41 -50.37
N LYS A 127 -24.54 -21.40 -51.24
CA LYS A 127 -24.09 -20.03 -50.96
C LYS A 127 -24.92 -19.38 -49.84
N GLU A 128 -26.23 -19.56 -49.86
CA GLU A 128 -27.15 -19.13 -48.79
C GLU A 128 -26.84 -19.84 -47.46
N MET A 129 -26.59 -21.16 -47.46
CA MET A 129 -26.20 -21.90 -46.24
C MET A 129 -24.84 -21.48 -45.66
N SER A 130 -23.88 -21.06 -46.50
CA SER A 130 -22.49 -20.79 -46.08
C SER A 130 -22.28 -19.62 -45.11
N VAL A 131 -23.32 -18.83 -44.85
CA VAL A 131 -23.31 -17.60 -44.05
C VAL A 131 -23.42 -17.88 -42.54
N ASN A 132 -24.17 -18.90 -42.13
CA ASN A 132 -24.26 -19.31 -40.73
C ASN A 132 -23.06 -20.21 -40.40
N ARG A 133 -22.15 -19.69 -39.57
CA ARG A 133 -21.01 -20.43 -39.02
C ARG A 133 -20.87 -20.04 -37.57
N VAL A 134 -21.00 -21.00 -36.65
CA VAL A 134 -21.18 -20.71 -35.22
C VAL A 134 -20.04 -19.85 -34.65
N ALA A 135 -20.34 -18.58 -34.34
CA ALA A 135 -19.35 -17.63 -33.84
C ALA A 135 -18.88 -17.98 -32.42
N PHE A 136 -17.65 -17.59 -32.08
CA PHE A 136 -17.14 -17.77 -30.71
C PHE A 136 -17.91 -16.86 -29.73
N PRO A 137 -18.46 -17.38 -28.60
CA PRO A 137 -19.23 -16.58 -27.65
C PRO A 137 -18.45 -15.39 -27.09
N PRO A 138 -18.85 -14.13 -27.34
CA PRO A 138 -18.06 -12.97 -26.96
C PRO A 138 -17.97 -12.75 -25.44
N GLY A 139 -18.99 -13.19 -24.68
CA GLY A 139 -19.05 -13.05 -23.23
C GLY A 139 -17.84 -13.67 -22.51
N LEU A 140 -17.30 -14.79 -23.01
CA LEU A 140 -16.14 -15.49 -22.44
C LEU A 140 -14.82 -14.69 -22.48
N ARG A 141 -14.83 -13.50 -23.09
CA ARG A 141 -13.70 -12.56 -23.05
C ARG A 141 -13.82 -11.57 -21.88
N GLY A 142 -15.02 -11.36 -21.33
CA GLY A 142 -15.28 -10.48 -20.19
C GLY A 142 -14.67 -11.03 -18.91
N ASP A 143 -14.96 -12.28 -18.57
CA ASP A 143 -14.49 -12.96 -17.36
C ASP A 143 -12.95 -12.96 -17.28
N VAL A 144 -12.29 -13.24 -18.41
CA VAL A 144 -10.83 -13.18 -18.56
C VAL A 144 -10.30 -11.76 -18.36
N TRP A 145 -11.01 -10.75 -18.85
CA TRP A 145 -10.64 -9.34 -18.72
C TRP A 145 -10.83 -8.81 -17.28
N GLU A 146 -11.89 -9.21 -16.58
CA GLU A 146 -12.07 -8.91 -15.14
C GLU A 146 -10.93 -9.48 -14.30
N LEU A 147 -10.56 -10.75 -14.53
CA LEU A 147 -9.44 -11.40 -13.84
C LEU A 147 -8.09 -10.74 -14.19
N GLN A 148 -7.88 -10.31 -15.43
CA GLN A 148 -6.68 -9.56 -15.82
C GLN A 148 -6.60 -8.20 -15.10
N ASN A 149 -7.70 -7.46 -15.03
CA ASN A 149 -7.76 -6.18 -14.31
C ASN A 149 -7.47 -6.36 -12.82
N PHE A 150 -8.08 -7.35 -12.16
CA PHE A 150 -7.85 -7.58 -10.73
C PHE A 150 -6.39 -7.97 -10.44
N ASN A 151 -5.80 -8.85 -11.25
CA ASN A 151 -4.39 -9.24 -11.12
C ASN A 151 -3.42 -8.07 -11.39
N ALA A 152 -3.78 -7.11 -12.24
CA ALA A 152 -2.99 -5.89 -12.45
C ALA A 152 -3.14 -4.87 -11.31
N PHE A 153 -4.32 -4.81 -10.68
CA PHE A 153 -4.65 -3.91 -9.58
C PHE A 153 -4.05 -4.34 -8.24
N LEU A 154 -4.14 -5.63 -7.90
CA LEU A 154 -3.81 -6.17 -6.58
C LEU A 154 -2.39 -5.81 -6.07
N PRO A 155 -1.30 -5.90 -6.87
CA PRO A 155 0.04 -5.54 -6.40
C PRO A 155 0.18 -4.07 -6.00
N GLY A 156 -0.59 -3.18 -6.65
CA GLY A 156 -0.61 -1.75 -6.32
C GLY A 156 -1.21 -1.49 -4.94
N VAL A 157 -2.28 -2.20 -4.58
CA VAL A 157 -2.94 -2.08 -3.27
C VAL A 157 -2.05 -2.64 -2.16
N VAL A 158 -1.45 -3.82 -2.36
CA VAL A 158 -0.54 -4.43 -1.39
C VAL A 158 0.64 -3.49 -1.10
N LYS A 159 1.26 -2.93 -2.15
CA LYS A 159 2.36 -1.97 -2.01
C LYS A 159 1.95 -0.70 -1.25
N GLN A 160 0.75 -0.15 -1.51
CA GLN A 160 0.25 1.01 -0.76
C GLN A 160 0.04 0.72 0.74
N PHE A 161 -0.43 -0.50 1.06
CA PHE A 161 -0.57 -0.95 2.45
C PHE A 161 0.78 -1.10 3.16
N GLU A 162 1.77 -1.71 2.51
CA GLU A 162 3.15 -1.81 3.00
C GLU A 162 3.77 -0.42 3.24
N GLU A 163 3.66 0.49 2.26
CA GLU A 163 4.18 1.87 2.36
C GLU A 163 3.50 2.67 3.48
N ALA A 164 2.19 2.49 3.70
CA ALA A 164 1.46 3.10 4.80
C ALA A 164 1.92 2.61 6.17
N LEU A 165 2.10 1.28 6.35
CA LEU A 165 2.61 0.69 7.59
C LEU A 165 4.02 1.19 7.93
N VAL A 166 4.92 1.19 6.94
CA VAL A 166 6.30 1.68 7.11
C VAL A 166 6.30 3.18 7.45
N SER A 167 5.53 3.99 6.74
CA SER A 167 5.43 5.44 6.98
C SER A 167 4.93 5.75 8.39
N GLY A 168 3.84 5.13 8.85
CA GLY A 168 3.29 5.32 10.19
C GLY A 168 4.30 4.96 11.29
N TYR A 169 5.01 3.85 11.14
CA TYR A 169 6.03 3.42 12.09
C TYR A 169 7.22 4.39 12.19
N GLN A 170 7.66 4.98 11.07
CA GLN A 170 8.75 5.98 11.09
C GLN A 170 8.29 7.31 11.73
N GLN A 171 7.04 7.72 11.52
CA GLN A 171 6.47 8.90 12.18
C GLN A 171 6.44 8.71 13.71
N MET A 172 6.00 7.54 14.20
CA MET A 172 6.03 7.20 15.63
C MET A 172 7.46 7.24 16.21
N LYS A 173 8.45 6.70 15.49
CA LYS A 173 9.87 6.79 15.89
C LYS A 173 10.37 8.22 15.98
N GLY A 174 10.06 9.06 14.99
CA GLY A 174 10.44 10.48 14.99
C GLY A 174 9.87 11.23 16.19
N PHE A 175 8.61 10.97 16.54
CA PHE A 175 7.96 11.56 17.71
C PHE A 175 8.62 11.13 19.04
N LEU A 176 8.89 9.83 19.21
CA LEU A 176 9.57 9.32 20.41
C LEU A 176 10.98 9.91 20.57
N PHE A 177 11.73 10.08 19.47
CA PHE A 177 13.05 10.71 19.49
C PHE A 177 12.98 12.18 19.94
N TRP A 178 12.07 12.97 19.36
CA TRP A 178 11.84 14.37 19.75
C TRP A 178 11.44 14.51 21.22
N ASN A 179 10.47 13.71 21.68
CA ASN A 179 10.00 13.75 23.06
C ASN A 179 11.12 13.37 24.05
N THR A 180 12.00 12.43 23.67
CA THR A 180 13.20 12.08 24.45
C THR A 180 14.18 13.25 24.56
N LEU A 181 14.45 14.01 23.49
CA LEU A 181 15.34 15.18 23.54
C LEU A 181 14.79 16.33 24.43
N ILE A 182 13.47 16.48 24.51
CA ILE A 182 12.80 17.44 25.38
C ILE A 182 12.94 16.97 26.85
N CYS A 183 12.49 15.74 27.16
CA CYS A 183 12.48 15.22 28.53
C CYS A 183 13.87 15.01 29.15
N THR A 184 14.93 14.87 28.34
CA THR A 184 16.32 14.76 28.82
C THR A 184 17.03 16.11 29.01
N GLY A 185 16.38 17.23 28.65
CA GLY A 185 16.99 18.58 28.76
C GLY A 185 18.18 18.81 27.82
N ALA A 186 18.31 18.01 26.76
CA ALA A 186 19.37 18.16 25.76
C ALA A 186 19.26 19.49 25.01
N TYR A 187 18.02 19.94 24.74
CA TYR A 187 17.73 21.34 24.42
C TYR A 187 17.77 22.20 25.69
N GLY A 188 18.88 22.89 25.95
CA GLY A 188 18.86 23.98 26.94
C GLY A 188 20.13 24.30 27.74
N ARG A 189 21.25 23.56 27.62
CA ARG A 189 22.48 23.90 28.39
C ARG A 189 23.38 24.91 27.66
N LYS A 190 22.92 26.15 27.52
CA LYS A 190 23.73 27.32 27.08
C LYS A 190 23.60 28.50 28.05
N ASN A 191 23.90 28.27 29.33
CA ASN A 191 24.32 29.37 30.21
C ASN A 191 25.75 29.75 29.84
N ALA A 192 25.89 30.61 28.82
CA ALA A 192 27.12 31.32 28.56
C ALA A 192 27.07 32.64 29.35
N ASP A 193 28.02 32.83 30.28
CA ASP A 193 28.10 34.05 31.06
C ASP A 193 28.40 35.25 30.15
N PHE A 194 27.39 36.10 29.94
CA PHE A 194 27.59 37.43 29.35
C PHE A 194 28.23 38.35 30.40
N GLY A 195 29.54 38.20 30.59
CA GLY A 195 30.37 39.22 31.22
C GLY A 195 30.27 40.51 30.40
N PRO A 196 29.90 41.66 31.01
CA PRO A 196 29.77 42.91 30.30
C PRO A 196 31.15 43.54 30.13
N ASP A 197 31.75 43.39 28.94
CA ASP A 197 32.88 44.23 28.55
C ASP A 197 32.62 44.88 27.19
N THR A 198 32.57 46.20 27.21
CA THR A 198 32.37 47.04 26.03
C THR A 198 33.72 47.36 25.42
N ASP A 199 34.00 46.88 24.20
CA ASP A 199 34.69 47.76 23.25
C ASP A 199 34.47 47.41 21.77
N HIS A 200 34.41 48.46 20.95
CA HIS A 200 34.07 48.36 19.53
C HIS A 200 35.02 49.23 18.69
N PRO A 201 36.11 48.67 18.11
CA PRO A 201 36.96 49.39 17.18
C PRO A 201 36.71 48.99 15.71
N LYS A 202 35.79 49.72 15.08
CA LYS A 202 35.95 50.37 13.76
C LYS A 202 36.77 49.63 12.67
N ARG A 203 36.04 49.01 11.73
CA ARG A 203 36.01 49.40 10.30
C ARG A 203 37.35 49.75 9.62
N MET A 204 37.85 48.87 8.74
CA MET A 204 38.80 49.22 7.67
C MET A 204 38.17 48.99 6.28
N LYS A 205 38.63 49.73 5.25
CA LYS A 205 37.96 49.84 3.94
C LYS A 205 38.68 49.11 2.79
N MET A 206 37.92 48.30 2.06
CA MET A 206 37.60 48.42 0.62
C MET A 206 38.72 48.81 -0.38
N ARG A 207 38.85 48.01 -1.45
CA ARG A 207 39.38 48.42 -2.77
C ARG A 207 38.62 47.66 -3.87
N ASN A 208 38.24 48.34 -4.95
CA ASN A 208 37.43 47.80 -6.06
C ASN A 208 38.10 48.05 -7.43
N ALA A 209 37.64 47.31 -8.45
CA ALA A 209 37.66 47.64 -9.89
C ALA A 209 39.05 47.66 -10.60
N PRO A 210 39.09 47.60 -11.96
CA PRO A 210 38.01 47.43 -12.95
C PRO A 210 37.94 45.99 -13.51
N GLN A 211 36.91 45.48 -14.23
CA GLN A 211 35.91 46.01 -15.19
C GLN A 211 36.43 46.26 -16.62
N ASP A 212 36.09 45.35 -17.54
CA ASP A 212 36.07 45.54 -19.01
C ASP A 212 34.86 44.77 -19.59
N SER A 213 34.25 45.34 -20.63
CA SER A 213 33.02 44.95 -21.37
C SER A 213 32.88 45.93 -22.56
N PRO A 214 32.08 45.74 -23.62
CA PRO A 214 30.86 44.91 -23.77
C PRO A 214 30.99 43.93 -24.99
N GLU A 215 30.05 43.59 -25.89
CA GLU A 215 28.65 43.97 -26.25
C GLU A 215 28.00 42.78 -27.05
N ASP A 216 26.85 43.01 -27.68
CA ASP A 216 26.11 42.19 -28.69
C ASP A 216 25.55 40.81 -28.22
N SER A 217 24.26 40.48 -28.42
CA SER A 217 23.11 41.25 -28.94
C SER A 217 21.75 40.62 -28.56
N GLU A 218 20.75 41.44 -28.23
CA GLU A 218 19.27 41.29 -28.41
C GLU A 218 18.57 39.95 -28.03
N GLU A 219 17.69 39.93 -27.01
CA GLU A 219 16.22 40.15 -27.07
C GLU A 219 15.38 38.97 -27.65
N ASN A 220 14.19 38.59 -27.15
CA ASN A 220 13.43 39.04 -25.98
C ASN A 220 12.46 37.94 -25.42
N LEU A 221 11.95 38.21 -24.21
CA LEU A 221 10.75 37.71 -23.47
C LEU A 221 9.72 36.77 -24.19
N THR A 222 8.99 35.85 -23.52
CA THR A 222 8.46 35.82 -22.13
C THR A 222 8.38 34.41 -21.49
N GLU A 223 8.74 34.30 -20.20
CA GLU A 223 8.04 33.57 -19.09
C GLU A 223 7.75 32.04 -19.16
N SER A 224 7.64 31.28 -18.05
CA SER A 224 8.12 31.39 -16.65
C SER A 224 7.66 30.13 -15.87
N VAL A 225 8.37 29.46 -14.95
CA VAL A 225 9.81 29.35 -14.60
C VAL A 225 10.00 27.93 -13.99
N PRO A 226 11.08 27.18 -14.29
CA PRO A 226 11.36 25.89 -13.66
C PRO A 226 12.24 26.00 -12.39
N CYS A 227 12.31 24.91 -11.63
CA CYS A 227 12.93 24.83 -10.30
C CYS A 227 14.40 25.29 -10.24
N ALA A 228 14.73 26.16 -9.26
CA ALA A 228 16.09 26.36 -8.80
C ALA A 228 16.16 26.59 -7.27
N TRP A 229 17.03 25.82 -6.64
CA TRP A 229 17.44 25.82 -5.24
C TRP A 229 17.48 27.20 -4.56
N HIS A 230 16.74 27.35 -3.46
CA HIS A 230 17.02 28.39 -2.47
C HIS A 230 17.84 27.79 -1.32
N MET A 231 19.01 28.36 -1.05
CA MET A 231 19.94 27.90 -0.01
C MET A 231 19.93 28.91 1.14
N GLU A 232 18.89 28.88 1.96
CA GLU A 232 18.80 29.71 3.16
C GLU A 232 19.51 29.03 4.35
N GLU A 233 20.59 29.67 4.82
CA GLU A 233 21.29 29.29 6.04
C GLU A 233 20.45 29.66 7.28
N PHE A 234 19.47 28.81 7.63
CA PHE A 234 18.60 29.04 8.78
C PHE A 234 19.33 28.91 10.13
N THR A 235 19.98 30.00 10.55
CA THR A 235 20.46 30.17 11.91
C THR A 235 19.30 30.44 12.88
N ALA A 236 18.82 29.38 13.52
CA ALA A 236 18.11 29.34 14.80
C ALA A 236 17.22 30.54 15.20
N GLY A 237 15.90 30.39 15.04
CA GLY A 237 14.87 31.18 15.71
C GLY A 237 13.54 30.41 15.63
N GLY A 238 12.74 30.40 16.70
CA GLY A 238 11.55 29.55 16.80
C GLY A 238 10.33 30.25 17.40
N HIS A 239 9.16 29.74 17.03
CA HIS A 239 7.85 29.98 17.62
C HIS A 239 7.02 28.69 17.55
#